data_AF-A0AAW0AVP3-F1
#
_entry.id   AF-A0AAW0AVP3-F1
#
_cell.length_a   1.000
_cell.length_b   1.000
_cell.length_c   1.000
_cell.angle_alpha   90.00
_cell.angle_beta   90.00
_cell.angle_gamma   90.00
#
_symmetry.space_group_name_H-M   'P 1'
#
loop_
_entity.id
_entity.type
_entity.pdbx_description
1 polymer ?
#
loop_
_entity_poly.entity_id
_entity_poly.type
_entity_poly.pdbx_seq_one_letter_code
_entity_poly.pdbx_strand_id
1 'polypeptide(L)'
;MGRLRKGSSRKQKAQRQAASEAGITARSKAQKENLSPPSPSTRGIDEHKRRTAAAEAESARLRREHENLKKDKKNSARRERRHRKKIADLQNKIKAAQDELKESLAHGEAQVRKTLHKRSEDKLGWQRRIAEAERRVAEAERCRVWTEQELKSKISVLSQLRGVLRLTRRQIRNREQTLKKVRNGSRSAKHVLRMHAKRGRAYKIELRAIARVLVSSGCKEGKVGELMQDIAKVFGVDLDRAMSRRTVRRAVLEGLVASQVQLGVELKRYHEQ
;
A
#
# COMPACT_ATOMS: atom_id res chain seq x y z
N MET A 1 -43.95 7.27 -23.41
CA MET A 1 -44.87 7.05 -24.55
C MET A 1 -46.08 6.23 -24.10
N GLY A 2 -47.07 6.86 -23.47
CA GLY A 2 -48.27 6.16 -22.96
C GLY A 2 -49.51 7.05 -23.14
N ARG A 3 -50.48 6.54 -23.91
CA ARG A 3 -51.63 7.27 -24.47
C ARG A 3 -52.62 7.74 -23.40
N LEU A 4 -52.86 9.06 -23.35
CA LEU A 4 -54.02 9.67 -22.70
C LEU A 4 -55.26 9.50 -23.59
N ARG A 5 -56.20 8.61 -23.22
CA ARG A 5 -57.54 8.56 -23.82
C ARG A 5 -58.59 8.16 -22.79
N LYS A 6 -59.64 8.99 -22.69
CA LYS A 6 -61.07 8.71 -22.36
C LYS A 6 -61.66 9.71 -21.37
N GLY A 7 -61.95 10.92 -21.86
CA GLY A 7 -62.66 11.98 -21.13
C GLY A 7 -63.98 12.44 -21.76
N SER A 8 -64.59 11.70 -22.71
CA SER A 8 -65.73 12.20 -23.49
C SER A 8 -67.13 11.74 -23.04
N SER A 9 -67.26 10.74 -22.16
CA SER A 9 -68.57 10.11 -21.89
C SER A 9 -69.47 10.90 -20.91
N ARG A 10 -68.88 11.64 -19.96
CA ARG A 10 -69.68 12.36 -18.93
C ARG A 10 -70.30 13.66 -19.46
N LYS A 11 -69.63 14.40 -20.36
CA LYS A 11 -70.18 15.63 -20.96
C LYS A 11 -71.37 15.35 -21.90
N GLN A 12 -71.34 14.26 -22.67
CA GLN A 12 -72.46 13.90 -23.55
C GLN A 12 -73.73 13.44 -22.81
N LYS A 13 -73.61 12.85 -21.60
CA LYS A 13 -74.78 12.45 -20.81
C LYS A 13 -75.49 13.64 -20.15
N ALA A 14 -74.75 14.66 -19.72
CA ALA A 14 -75.33 15.87 -19.13
C ALA A 14 -76.12 16.69 -20.16
N GLN A 15 -75.64 16.80 -21.41
CA GLN A 15 -76.35 17.50 -22.48
C GLN A 15 -77.68 16.83 -22.89
N ARG A 16 -77.78 15.49 -22.80
CA ARG A 16 -79.02 14.77 -23.13
C ARG A 16 -80.10 14.88 -22.04
N GLN A 17 -79.72 15.04 -20.77
CA GLN A 17 -80.70 15.21 -19.68
C GLN A 17 -81.31 16.61 -19.68
N ALA A 18 -80.51 17.66 -19.92
CA ALA A 18 -81.00 19.03 -20.05
C ALA A 18 -81.99 19.21 -21.23
N ALA A 19 -81.80 18.50 -22.33
CA ALA A 19 -82.71 18.54 -23.48
C ALA A 19 -84.08 17.86 -23.21
N SER A 20 -84.14 16.90 -22.28
CA SER A 20 -85.40 16.21 -21.95
C SER A 20 -86.26 16.96 -20.93
N GLU A 21 -85.65 17.73 -20.03
CA GLU A 21 -86.37 18.51 -19.02
C GLU A 21 -86.99 19.78 -19.62
N ALA A 22 -86.38 20.35 -20.67
CA ALA A 22 -86.97 21.47 -21.43
C ALA A 22 -88.20 21.07 -22.28
N GLY A 23 -88.37 19.78 -22.60
CA GLY A 23 -89.48 19.30 -23.45
C GLY A 23 -90.79 19.02 -22.69
N ILE A 24 -90.76 18.89 -21.36
CA ILE A 24 -91.93 18.48 -20.56
C ILE A 24 -92.63 19.70 -19.93
N THR A 25 -91.92 20.80 -19.68
CA THR A 25 -92.52 22.04 -19.13
C THR A 25 -93.23 22.92 -20.17
N ALA A 26 -93.09 22.62 -21.47
CA ALA A 26 -93.75 23.37 -22.55
C ALA A 26 -95.13 22.79 -22.98
N ARG A 27 -95.54 21.61 -22.50
CA ARG A 27 -96.74 20.91 -23.00
C ARG A 27 -97.95 20.89 -22.04
N SER A 28 -97.87 21.52 -20.85
CA SER A 28 -99.00 21.57 -19.89
C SER A 28 -99.69 22.93 -19.75
N LYS A 29 -99.36 23.91 -20.60
CA LYS A 29 -99.98 25.26 -20.59
C LYS A 29 -101.05 25.52 -21.66
N ALA A 30 -101.40 24.54 -22.49
CA ALA A 30 -102.38 24.72 -23.56
C ALA A 30 -103.43 23.60 -23.52
N GLN A 31 -104.47 23.79 -22.70
CA GLN A 31 -105.82 23.21 -22.84
C GLN A 31 -106.59 23.48 -21.53
N LYS A 32 -107.08 24.72 -21.39
CA LYS A 32 -108.01 25.08 -20.31
C LYS A 32 -108.98 26.15 -20.78
N GLU A 33 -109.58 25.95 -21.94
CA GLU A 33 -110.70 26.77 -22.41
C GLU A 33 -111.72 25.87 -23.11
N ASN A 34 -113.00 26.13 -22.82
CA ASN A 34 -114.21 25.61 -23.46
C ASN A 34 -114.72 24.23 -23.04
N LEU A 35 -115.58 24.21 -22.01
CA LEU A 35 -116.74 23.31 -21.95
C LEU A 35 -117.90 24.03 -21.24
N SER A 36 -119.03 24.07 -21.94
CA SER A 36 -120.27 24.83 -21.69
C SER A 36 -121.03 24.46 -20.41
N PRO A 37 -121.89 25.36 -19.88
CA PRO A 37 -122.72 25.11 -18.71
C PRO A 37 -123.90 24.16 -19.01
N PRO A 38 -124.15 23.11 -18.21
CA PRO A 38 -125.39 22.35 -18.29
C PRO A 38 -126.50 22.97 -17.43
N SER A 39 -127.71 22.83 -17.97
CA SER A 39 -128.99 23.39 -17.55
C SER A 39 -129.56 22.83 -16.23
N PRO A 40 -130.45 23.59 -15.55
CA PRO A 40 -131.06 23.19 -14.28
C PRO A 40 -132.43 22.53 -14.50
N SER A 41 -132.58 21.23 -14.25
CA SER A 41 -133.91 20.64 -14.02
C SER A 41 -133.86 19.34 -13.22
N THR A 42 -134.94 19.09 -12.47
CA THR A 42 -135.28 17.89 -11.69
C THR A 42 -134.62 17.73 -10.30
N ARG A 43 -135.05 18.62 -9.38
CA ARG A 43 -135.20 18.30 -7.94
C ARG A 43 -136.41 17.39 -7.75
N GLY A 44 -136.24 16.34 -6.98
CA GLY A 44 -137.35 15.60 -6.35
C GLY A 44 -137.32 14.13 -6.69
N ILE A 45 -137.31 13.30 -5.64
CA ILE A 45 -137.28 11.83 -5.61
C ILE A 45 -135.84 11.27 -5.60
N ASP A 46 -135.58 10.32 -4.70
CA ASP A 46 -134.36 9.49 -4.53
C ASP A 46 -133.26 9.94 -3.54
N GLU A 47 -133.64 10.44 -2.36
CA GLU A 47 -132.72 10.52 -1.20
C GLU A 47 -132.26 9.13 -0.70
N HIS A 48 -133.09 8.10 -0.85
CA HIS A 48 -132.77 6.74 -0.41
C HIS A 48 -131.78 6.02 -1.35
N LYS A 49 -131.91 6.21 -2.68
CA LYS A 49 -130.91 5.70 -3.66
C LYS A 49 -129.59 6.46 -3.60
N ARG A 50 -129.60 7.75 -3.23
CA ARG A 50 -128.35 8.51 -2.97
C ARG A 50 -127.61 8.00 -1.75
N ARG A 51 -128.31 7.57 -0.68
CA ARG A 51 -127.67 6.98 0.52
C ARG A 51 -127.11 5.58 0.24
N THR A 52 -127.80 4.73 -0.52
CA THR A 52 -127.27 3.41 -0.91
C THR A 52 -126.15 3.51 -1.94
N ALA A 53 -126.26 4.39 -2.95
CA ALA A 53 -125.19 4.66 -3.90
C ALA A 53 -123.97 5.34 -3.24
N ALA A 54 -124.17 6.19 -2.23
CA ALA A 54 -123.07 6.75 -1.44
C ALA A 54 -122.36 5.68 -0.59
N ALA A 55 -123.11 4.78 0.04
CA ALA A 55 -122.54 3.64 0.78
C ALA A 55 -121.80 2.65 -0.14
N GLU A 56 -122.33 2.37 -1.33
CA GLU A 56 -121.65 1.56 -2.34
C GLU A 56 -120.39 2.26 -2.89
N ALA A 57 -120.45 3.57 -3.15
CA ALA A 57 -119.30 4.35 -3.56
C ALA A 57 -118.22 4.42 -2.47
N GLU A 58 -118.62 4.52 -1.20
CA GLU A 58 -117.72 4.50 -0.05
C GLU A 58 -117.07 3.11 0.11
N SER A 59 -117.84 2.02 0.01
CA SER A 59 -117.29 0.65 0.05
C SER A 59 -116.36 0.37 -1.14
N ALA A 60 -116.67 0.87 -2.33
CA ALA A 60 -115.80 0.77 -3.51
C ALA A 60 -114.52 1.60 -3.34
N ARG A 61 -114.61 2.77 -2.72
CA ARG A 61 -113.46 3.60 -2.35
C ARG A 61 -112.56 2.88 -1.34
N LEU A 62 -113.13 2.32 -0.27
CA LEU A 62 -112.39 1.55 0.73
C LEU A 62 -111.72 0.31 0.12
N ARG A 63 -112.38 -0.38 -0.83
CA ARG A 63 -111.78 -1.50 -1.58
C ARG A 63 -110.59 -1.04 -2.43
N ARG A 64 -110.71 0.08 -3.15
CA ARG A 64 -109.61 0.67 -3.94
C ARG A 64 -108.46 1.12 -3.06
N GLU A 65 -108.75 1.76 -1.93
CA GLU A 65 -107.75 2.17 -0.94
C GLU A 65 -107.03 0.94 -0.36
N HIS A 66 -107.76 -0.12 -0.02
CA HIS A 66 -107.17 -1.36 0.45
C HIS A 66 -106.33 -2.07 -0.62
N GLU A 67 -106.76 -2.07 -1.88
CA GLU A 67 -105.94 -2.57 -3.00
C GLU A 67 -104.69 -1.74 -3.24
N ASN A 68 -104.80 -0.41 -3.16
CA ASN A 68 -103.66 0.49 -3.28
C ASN A 68 -102.67 0.26 -2.13
N LEU A 69 -103.15 0.17 -0.89
CA LEU A 69 -102.33 -0.20 0.27
C LEU A 69 -101.66 -1.56 0.08
N LYS A 70 -102.36 -2.57 -0.48
CA LYS A 70 -101.77 -3.86 -0.83
C LYS A 70 -100.68 -3.73 -1.90
N LYS A 71 -100.90 -2.93 -2.95
CA LYS A 71 -99.90 -2.66 -4.00
C LYS A 71 -98.69 -1.92 -3.43
N ASP A 72 -98.90 -0.94 -2.56
CA ASP A 72 -97.84 -0.16 -1.91
C ASP A 72 -97.03 -1.01 -0.93
N LYS A 73 -97.67 -1.89 -0.16
CA LYS A 73 -97.00 -2.91 0.66
C LYS A 73 -96.15 -3.86 -0.19
N LYS A 74 -96.66 -4.33 -1.34
CA LYS A 74 -95.87 -5.15 -2.27
C LYS A 74 -94.70 -4.38 -2.89
N ASN A 75 -94.91 -3.12 -3.28
CA ASN A 75 -93.89 -2.27 -3.89
C ASN A 75 -92.80 -1.86 -2.88
N SER A 76 -93.16 -1.54 -1.64
CA SER A 76 -92.21 -1.30 -0.54
C SER A 76 -91.38 -2.55 -0.25
N ALA A 77 -92.00 -3.72 -0.09
CA ALA A 77 -91.28 -4.99 0.07
C ALA A 77 -90.32 -5.28 -1.11
N ARG A 78 -90.73 -4.97 -2.35
CA ARG A 78 -89.86 -5.11 -3.54
C ARG A 78 -88.69 -4.12 -3.51
N ARG A 79 -88.92 -2.87 -3.08
CA ARG A 79 -87.87 -1.85 -2.90
C ARG A 79 -86.88 -2.30 -1.83
N GLU A 80 -87.36 -2.75 -0.67
CA GLU A 80 -86.52 -3.29 0.39
C GLU A 80 -85.66 -4.46 -0.08
N ARG A 81 -86.24 -5.43 -0.81
CA ARG A 81 -85.46 -6.52 -1.41
C ARG A 81 -84.38 -6.02 -2.36
N ARG A 82 -84.65 -5.00 -3.18
CA ARG A 82 -83.64 -4.36 -4.05
C ARG A 82 -82.55 -3.66 -3.24
N HIS A 83 -82.92 -2.94 -2.18
CA HIS A 83 -81.95 -2.29 -1.29
C HIS A 83 -81.09 -3.31 -0.56
N ARG A 84 -81.66 -4.37 0.00
CA ARG A 84 -80.91 -5.47 0.64
C ARG A 84 -79.95 -6.12 -0.34
N LYS A 85 -80.39 -6.43 -1.57
CA LYS A 85 -79.51 -6.93 -2.63
C LYS A 85 -78.37 -5.97 -2.93
N LYS A 86 -78.67 -4.67 -3.11
CA LYS A 86 -77.65 -3.65 -3.37
C LYS A 86 -76.65 -3.51 -2.21
N ILE A 87 -77.11 -3.59 -0.97
CA ILE A 87 -76.25 -3.57 0.23
C ILE A 87 -75.35 -4.81 0.22
N ALA A 88 -75.89 -6.00 -0.03
CA ALA A 88 -75.10 -7.23 -0.13
C ALA A 88 -74.05 -7.15 -1.25
N ASP A 89 -74.43 -6.64 -2.43
CA ASP A 89 -73.50 -6.45 -3.55
C ASP A 89 -72.38 -5.46 -3.20
N LEU A 90 -72.70 -4.37 -2.49
CA LEU A 90 -71.70 -3.40 -2.03
C LEU A 90 -70.80 -4.00 -0.95
N GLN A 91 -71.34 -4.78 -0.01
CA GLN A 91 -70.56 -5.48 1.00
C GLN A 91 -69.59 -6.49 0.37
N ASN A 92 -70.04 -7.23 -0.65
CA ASN A 92 -69.18 -8.14 -1.40
C ASN A 92 -68.07 -7.39 -2.16
N LYS A 93 -68.39 -6.24 -2.77
CA LYS A 93 -67.39 -5.39 -3.41
C LYS A 93 -66.37 -4.81 -2.43
N ILE A 94 -66.81 -4.40 -1.24
CA ILE A 94 -65.92 -3.92 -0.18
C ILE A 94 -64.99 -5.04 0.27
N LYS A 95 -65.51 -6.25 0.51
CA LYS A 95 -64.70 -7.42 0.88
C LYS A 95 -63.68 -7.77 -0.21
N ALA A 96 -64.10 -7.84 -1.47
CA ALA A 96 -63.20 -8.08 -2.59
C ALA A 96 -62.08 -7.03 -2.68
N ALA A 97 -62.40 -5.74 -2.55
CA ALA A 97 -61.41 -4.67 -2.53
C ALA A 97 -60.48 -4.74 -1.31
N GLN A 98 -60.98 -5.18 -0.15
CA GLN A 98 -60.17 -5.40 1.05
C GLN A 98 -59.20 -6.57 0.86
N ASP A 99 -59.64 -7.64 0.22
CA ASP A 99 -58.80 -8.81 -0.04
C ASP A 99 -57.74 -8.51 -1.12
N GLU A 100 -58.10 -7.80 -2.20
CA GLU A 100 -57.14 -7.28 -3.19
C GLU A 100 -56.07 -6.36 -2.54
N LEU A 101 -56.48 -5.52 -1.59
CA LEU A 101 -55.56 -4.65 -0.85
C LEU A 101 -54.62 -5.47 0.04
N LYS A 102 -55.14 -6.49 0.75
CA LYS A 102 -54.31 -7.38 1.57
C LYS A 102 -53.31 -8.17 0.73
N GLU A 103 -53.71 -8.69 -0.42
CA GLU A 103 -52.82 -9.39 -1.35
C GLU A 103 -51.73 -8.46 -1.89
N SER A 104 -52.09 -7.24 -2.27
CA SER A 104 -51.14 -6.23 -2.73
C SER A 104 -50.13 -5.84 -1.64
N LEU A 105 -50.60 -5.68 -0.39
CA LEU A 105 -49.74 -5.42 0.77
C LEU A 105 -48.80 -6.60 1.05
N ALA A 106 -49.32 -7.82 1.08
CA ALA A 106 -48.51 -9.03 1.29
C ALA A 106 -47.45 -9.20 0.19
N HIS A 107 -47.81 -8.91 -1.06
CA HIS A 107 -46.86 -8.91 -2.19
C HIS A 107 -45.78 -7.85 -2.02
N GLY A 108 -46.16 -6.61 -1.67
CA GLY A 108 -45.23 -5.52 -1.40
C GLY A 108 -44.27 -5.85 -0.26
N GLU A 109 -44.77 -6.36 0.86
CA GLU A 109 -43.94 -6.82 1.98
C GLU A 109 -42.97 -7.93 1.58
N ALA A 110 -43.43 -8.91 0.80
CA ALA A 110 -42.57 -9.98 0.30
C ALA A 110 -41.44 -9.45 -0.60
N GLN A 111 -41.72 -8.47 -1.46
CA GLN A 111 -40.69 -7.81 -2.27
C GLN A 111 -39.70 -7.03 -1.42
N VAL A 112 -40.17 -6.26 -0.42
CA VAL A 112 -39.30 -5.54 0.52
C VAL A 112 -38.41 -6.51 1.29
N ARG A 113 -38.96 -7.62 1.81
CA ARG A 113 -38.17 -8.66 2.50
C ARG A 113 -37.10 -9.27 1.58
N LYS A 114 -37.43 -9.59 0.33
CA LYS A 114 -36.47 -10.12 -0.66
C LYS A 114 -35.33 -9.13 -0.93
N THR A 115 -35.65 -7.85 -1.13
CA THR A 115 -34.64 -6.81 -1.38
C THR A 115 -33.77 -6.53 -0.15
N LEU A 116 -34.35 -6.57 1.06
CA LEU A 116 -33.59 -6.47 2.32
C LEU A 116 -32.65 -7.66 2.51
N HIS A 117 -33.11 -8.89 2.23
CA HIS A 117 -32.28 -10.09 2.31
C HIS A 117 -31.08 -9.98 1.37
N LYS A 118 -31.33 -9.65 0.10
CA LYS A 118 -30.25 -9.46 -0.90
C LYS A 118 -29.25 -8.39 -0.46
N ARG A 119 -29.72 -7.24 0.03
CA ARG A 119 -28.84 -6.18 0.58
C ARG A 119 -28.03 -6.65 1.78
N SER A 120 -28.62 -7.50 2.64
CA SER A 120 -27.91 -8.06 3.80
C SER A 120 -26.82 -9.04 3.39
N GLU A 121 -27.07 -9.87 2.37
CA GLU A 121 -26.08 -10.77 1.79
C GLU A 121 -24.95 -9.99 1.12
N ASP A 122 -25.29 -8.97 0.33
CA ASP A 122 -24.30 -8.09 -0.30
C ASP A 122 -23.45 -7.40 0.76
N LYS A 123 -24.06 -6.87 1.84
CA LYS A 123 -23.34 -6.24 2.95
C LYS A 123 -22.37 -7.22 3.62
N LEU A 124 -22.80 -8.45 3.90
CA LEU A 124 -21.93 -9.50 4.45
C LEU A 124 -20.79 -9.85 3.49
N GLY A 125 -21.09 -9.91 2.18
CA GLY A 125 -20.08 -10.11 1.14
C GLY A 125 -19.02 -9.02 1.13
N TRP A 126 -19.43 -7.75 1.20
CA TRP A 126 -18.51 -6.62 1.31
C TRP A 126 -17.67 -6.65 2.59
N GLN A 127 -18.27 -6.99 3.73
CA GLN A 127 -17.54 -7.13 5.00
C GLN A 127 -16.46 -8.22 4.91
N ARG A 128 -16.75 -9.37 4.27
CA ARG A 128 -15.74 -10.41 4.04
C ARG A 128 -14.60 -9.92 3.15
N ARG A 129 -14.90 -9.19 2.07
CA ARG A 129 -13.89 -8.63 1.17
C ARG A 129 -13.01 -7.59 1.85
N ILE A 130 -13.59 -6.75 2.70
CA ILE A 130 -12.84 -5.77 3.51
C ILE A 130 -11.90 -6.52 4.47
N ALA A 131 -12.41 -7.49 5.23
CA ALA A 131 -11.60 -8.28 6.15
C ALA A 131 -10.47 -9.05 5.45
N GLU A 132 -10.71 -9.57 4.25
CA GLU A 132 -9.67 -10.21 3.43
C GLU A 132 -8.62 -9.21 2.95
N ALA A 133 -9.03 -8.01 2.51
CA ALA A 133 -8.12 -6.96 2.11
C ALA A 133 -7.24 -6.51 3.28
N GLU A 134 -7.81 -6.34 4.48
CA GLU A 134 -7.07 -6.01 5.71
C GLU A 134 -6.03 -7.08 6.05
N ARG A 135 -6.37 -8.37 5.92
CA ARG A 135 -5.40 -9.47 6.10
C ARG A 135 -4.24 -9.38 5.11
N ARG A 136 -4.52 -9.12 3.84
CA ARG A 136 -3.48 -8.98 2.81
C ARG A 136 -2.56 -7.80 3.08
N VAL A 137 -3.11 -6.67 3.54
CA VAL A 137 -2.31 -5.50 3.95
C VAL A 137 -1.42 -5.86 5.13
N ALA A 138 -1.95 -6.52 6.16
CA ALA A 138 -1.18 -6.94 7.33
C ALA A 138 -0.07 -7.97 6.99
N GLU A 139 -0.30 -8.86 6.03
CA GLU A 139 0.73 -9.77 5.50
C GLU A 139 1.82 -9.01 4.73
N ALA A 140 1.44 -8.08 3.86
CA ALA A 140 2.39 -7.26 3.12
C ALA A 140 3.27 -6.41 4.05
N GLU A 141 2.69 -5.83 5.12
CA GLU A 141 3.44 -5.08 6.13
C GLU A 141 4.43 -5.96 6.89
N ARG A 142 4.04 -7.18 7.26
CA ARG A 142 4.97 -8.15 7.89
C ARG A 142 6.14 -8.50 6.97
N CYS A 143 5.88 -8.77 5.70
CA CYS A 143 6.94 -9.01 4.70
C CYS A 143 7.84 -7.78 4.53
N ARG A 144 7.28 -6.57 4.50
CA ARG A 144 8.04 -5.32 4.41
C ARG A 144 8.96 -5.13 5.62
N VAL A 145 8.46 -5.32 6.84
CA VAL A 145 9.28 -5.20 8.06
C VAL A 145 10.41 -6.23 8.07
N TRP A 146 10.11 -7.47 7.67
CA TRP A 146 11.13 -8.54 7.59
C TRP A 146 12.24 -8.19 6.57
N THR A 147 11.87 -7.77 5.36
CA THR A 147 12.84 -7.36 4.34
C THR A 147 13.65 -6.13 4.76
N GLU A 148 13.05 -5.15 5.43
CA GLU A 148 13.77 -4.00 5.98
C GLU A 148 14.80 -4.41 7.04
N GLN A 149 14.47 -5.36 7.92
CA GLN A 149 15.40 -5.90 8.91
C GLN A 149 16.56 -6.66 8.24
N GLU A 150 16.26 -7.45 7.22
CA GLU A 150 17.29 -8.18 6.46
C GLU A 150 18.23 -7.22 5.70
N LEU A 151 17.70 -6.13 5.14
CA LEU A 151 18.53 -5.09 4.52
C LEU A 151 19.41 -4.38 5.56
N LYS A 152 18.87 -4.06 6.74
CA LYS A 152 19.65 -3.46 7.83
C LYS A 152 20.79 -4.37 8.30
N SER A 153 20.55 -5.68 8.43
CA SER A 153 21.59 -6.63 8.81
C SER A 153 22.68 -6.74 7.73
N LYS A 154 22.30 -6.81 6.44
CA LYS A 154 23.25 -6.79 5.31
C LYS A 154 24.09 -5.51 5.27
N ILE A 155 23.47 -4.35 5.49
CA ILE A 155 24.19 -3.06 5.55
C ILE A 155 25.20 -3.05 6.71
N SER A 156 24.80 -3.58 7.88
CA SER A 156 25.69 -3.72 9.03
C SER A 156 26.92 -4.57 8.70
N VAL A 157 26.73 -5.75 8.10
CA VAL A 157 27.84 -6.63 7.67
C VAL A 157 28.76 -5.93 6.67
N LEU A 158 28.20 -5.26 5.65
CA LEU A 158 28.99 -4.50 4.68
C LEU A 158 29.81 -3.38 5.36
N SER A 159 29.24 -2.71 6.36
CA SER A 159 29.94 -1.68 7.14
C SER A 159 31.14 -2.25 7.91
N GLN A 160 30.99 -3.44 8.50
CA GLN A 160 32.06 -4.15 9.20
C GLN A 160 33.17 -4.59 8.23
N LEU A 161 32.80 -5.18 7.08
CA LEU A 161 33.75 -5.57 6.03
C LEU A 161 34.54 -4.36 5.50
N ARG A 162 33.90 -3.21 5.29
CA ARG A 162 34.59 -1.95 4.94
C ARG A 162 35.58 -1.51 6.02
N GLY A 163 35.27 -1.76 7.30
CA GLY A 163 36.20 -1.55 8.41
C GLY A 163 37.46 -2.42 8.30
N VAL A 164 37.26 -3.73 8.12
CA VAL A 164 38.36 -4.70 7.96
C VAL A 164 39.23 -4.36 6.75
N LEU A 165 38.62 -4.06 5.58
CA LEU A 165 39.35 -3.67 4.37
C LEU A 165 40.18 -2.40 4.55
N ARG A 166 39.71 -1.44 5.36
CA ARG A 166 40.50 -0.23 5.69
C ARG A 166 41.73 -0.59 6.53
N LEU A 167 41.59 -1.48 7.51
CA LEU A 167 42.69 -1.92 8.37
C LEU A 167 43.73 -2.72 7.58
N THR A 168 43.30 -3.68 6.75
CA THR A 168 44.22 -4.47 5.92
C THR A 168 44.97 -3.60 4.92
N ARG A 169 44.30 -2.65 4.25
CA ARG A 169 44.98 -1.66 3.38
C ARG A 169 45.99 -0.80 4.13
N ARG A 170 45.74 -0.46 5.40
CA ARG A 170 46.72 0.27 6.24
C ARG A 170 47.92 -0.62 6.57
N GLN A 171 47.69 -1.88 6.93
CA GLN A 171 48.76 -2.85 7.20
C GLN A 171 49.64 -3.09 5.97
N ILE A 172 49.05 -3.25 4.78
CA ILE A 172 49.78 -3.39 3.52
C ILE A 172 50.69 -2.18 3.29
N ARG A 173 50.15 -0.95 3.40
CA ARG A 173 50.96 0.27 3.27
C ARG A 173 52.11 0.35 4.27
N ASN A 174 51.87 -0.01 5.53
CA ASN A 174 52.92 -0.04 6.56
C ASN A 174 54.02 -1.06 6.23
N ARG A 175 53.64 -2.26 5.75
CA ARG A 175 54.60 -3.29 5.32
C ARG A 175 55.40 -2.84 4.10
N GLU A 176 54.76 -2.24 3.11
CA GLU A 176 55.44 -1.67 1.95
C GLU A 176 56.47 -0.60 2.34
N GLN A 177 56.12 0.31 3.26
CA GLN A 177 57.07 1.29 3.78
C GLN A 177 58.23 0.63 4.51
N THR A 178 57.97 -0.42 5.29
CA THR A 178 59.02 -1.17 6.00
C THR A 178 59.96 -1.85 5.00
N LEU A 179 59.43 -2.50 3.95
CA LEU A 179 60.22 -3.10 2.87
C LEU A 179 61.02 -2.05 2.11
N LYS A 180 60.48 -0.85 1.86
CA LYS A 180 61.22 0.28 1.26
C LYS A 180 62.39 0.70 2.14
N LYS A 181 62.20 0.79 3.47
CA LYS A 181 63.28 1.11 4.42
C LYS A 181 64.37 0.03 4.40
N VAL A 182 64.00 -1.25 4.45
CA VAL A 182 64.96 -2.37 4.36
C VAL A 182 65.72 -2.35 3.03
N ARG A 183 65.02 -2.10 1.91
CA ARG A 183 65.64 -1.98 0.58
C ARG A 183 66.61 -0.81 0.48
N ASN A 184 66.28 0.34 1.05
CA ASN A 184 67.16 1.51 1.06
C ASN A 184 68.35 1.29 2.03
N GLY A 185 68.10 0.67 3.18
CA GLY A 185 69.14 0.28 4.14
C GLY A 185 70.10 -0.77 3.56
N SER A 186 69.61 -1.75 2.80
CA SER A 186 70.46 -2.76 2.16
C SER A 186 71.28 -2.20 1.00
N ARG A 187 70.79 -1.15 0.31
CA ARG A 187 71.63 -0.37 -0.63
C ARG A 187 72.74 0.38 0.09
N SER A 188 72.49 0.91 1.28
CA SER A 188 73.54 1.54 2.12
C SER A 188 74.50 0.51 2.73
N ALA A 189 74.02 -0.68 3.07
CA ALA A 189 74.84 -1.77 3.62
C ALA A 189 75.64 -2.54 2.56
N LYS A 190 75.36 -2.33 1.27
CA LYS A 190 76.20 -2.81 0.14
C LYS A 190 77.48 -1.99 -0.04
N HIS A 191 77.71 -0.95 0.75
CA HIS A 191 79.08 -0.58 1.06
C HIS A 191 79.66 -1.70 1.92
N VAL A 192 80.24 -2.71 1.27
CA VAL A 192 81.38 -3.43 1.85
C VAL A 192 82.24 -2.33 2.48
N LEU A 193 82.60 -2.48 3.76
CA LEU A 193 83.43 -1.51 4.45
C LEU A 193 84.70 -1.33 3.62
N ARG A 194 84.72 -0.31 2.75
CA ARG A 194 85.88 0.01 1.92
C ARG A 194 86.85 0.67 2.84
N MET A 195 87.77 -0.12 3.35
CA MET A 195 88.87 0.42 4.12
C MET A 195 89.86 0.99 3.11
N HIS A 196 89.88 2.32 3.00
CA HIS A 196 90.97 2.99 2.30
C HIS A 196 92.30 2.58 2.95
N ALA A 197 93.08 1.77 2.23
CA ALA A 197 94.35 1.26 2.70
C ALA A 197 95.40 2.37 2.89
N LYS A 198 95.17 3.53 2.25
CA LYS A 198 96.03 4.71 2.30
C LYS A 198 95.31 5.89 2.93
N ARG A 199 96.08 6.70 3.66
CA ARG A 199 95.73 8.08 4.02
C ARG A 199 96.71 8.99 3.25
N GLY A 200 96.27 9.59 2.16
CA GLY A 200 97.14 10.29 1.22
C GLY A 200 98.07 9.35 0.44
N ARG A 201 99.39 9.63 0.43
CA ARG A 201 100.40 8.80 -0.27
C ARG A 201 100.93 7.63 0.58
N ALA A 202 100.57 7.57 1.86
CA ALA A 202 101.08 6.62 2.85
C ALA A 202 100.07 5.52 3.17
N TYR A 203 100.52 4.27 3.29
CA TYR A 203 99.71 3.20 3.88
C TYR A 203 99.51 3.45 5.37
N LYS A 204 98.32 3.10 5.88
CA LYS A 204 97.97 3.19 7.31
C LYS A 204 98.92 2.38 8.18
N ILE A 205 99.14 2.82 9.43
CA ILE A 205 100.15 2.26 10.34
C ILE A 205 99.82 0.81 10.69
N GLU A 206 98.55 0.49 10.88
CA GLU A 206 98.05 -0.84 11.23
C GLU A 206 98.34 -1.84 10.11
N LEU A 207 98.11 -1.43 8.85
CA LEU A 207 98.40 -2.28 7.69
C LEU A 207 99.90 -2.53 7.55
N ARG A 208 100.75 -1.52 7.80
CA ARG A 208 102.21 -1.71 7.81
C ARG A 208 102.64 -2.66 8.94
N ALA A 209 102.02 -2.58 10.10
CA ALA A 209 102.30 -3.49 11.21
C ALA A 209 101.95 -4.94 10.85
N ILE A 210 100.77 -5.17 10.28
CA ILE A 210 100.37 -6.50 9.78
C ILE A 210 101.35 -7.00 8.72
N ALA A 211 101.75 -6.16 7.77
CA ALA A 211 102.72 -6.53 6.74
C ALA A 211 104.06 -6.99 7.35
N ARG A 212 104.55 -6.31 8.39
CA ARG A 212 105.77 -6.73 9.11
C ARG A 212 105.59 -8.07 9.78
N VAL A 213 104.48 -8.29 10.48
CA VAL A 213 104.17 -9.57 11.16
C VAL A 213 104.10 -10.73 10.16
N LEU A 214 103.49 -10.51 8.99
CA LEU A 214 103.43 -11.51 7.93
C LEU A 214 104.83 -11.85 7.39
N VAL A 215 105.67 -10.84 7.14
CA VAL A 215 107.05 -11.06 6.68
C VAL A 215 107.87 -11.79 7.75
N SER A 216 107.77 -11.39 9.03
CA SER A 216 108.48 -12.07 10.13
C SER A 216 108.02 -13.50 10.33
N SER A 217 106.78 -13.82 9.93
CA SER A 217 106.23 -15.18 9.92
C SER A 217 106.66 -16.01 8.70
N GLY A 218 107.59 -15.51 7.87
CA GLY A 218 108.13 -16.22 6.71
C GLY A 218 107.38 -16.01 5.40
N CYS A 219 106.42 -15.09 5.34
CA CYS A 219 105.73 -14.78 4.08
C CYS A 219 106.65 -14.01 3.11
N LYS A 220 106.70 -14.45 1.84
CA LYS A 220 107.41 -13.73 0.77
C LYS A 220 106.81 -12.34 0.59
N GLU A 221 107.63 -11.28 0.66
CA GLU A 221 107.20 -9.87 0.56
C GLU A 221 106.30 -9.57 -0.66
N GLY A 222 106.51 -10.28 -1.78
CA GLY A 222 105.70 -10.12 -2.99
C GLY A 222 104.27 -10.63 -2.87
N LYS A 223 103.98 -11.52 -1.91
CA LYS A 223 102.65 -12.12 -1.69
C LYS A 223 101.89 -11.52 -0.51
N VAL A 224 102.57 -10.77 0.36
CA VAL A 224 101.97 -10.13 1.54
C VAL A 224 100.81 -9.19 1.18
N GLY A 225 100.94 -8.42 0.09
CA GLY A 225 99.88 -7.51 -0.35
C GLY A 225 98.58 -8.22 -0.77
N GLU A 226 98.70 -9.32 -1.50
CA GLU A 226 97.57 -10.16 -1.92
C GLU A 226 96.93 -10.85 -0.71
N LEU A 227 97.77 -11.46 0.15
CA LEU A 227 97.31 -12.14 1.35
C LEU A 227 96.53 -11.22 2.29
N MET A 228 96.96 -9.96 2.44
CA MET A 228 96.23 -8.98 3.23
C MET A 228 94.86 -8.63 2.63
N GLN A 229 94.73 -8.59 1.29
CA GLN A 229 93.43 -8.39 0.65
C GLN A 229 92.50 -9.58 0.87
N ASP A 230 93.02 -10.80 0.80
CA ASP A 230 92.21 -11.99 1.01
C ASP A 230 91.77 -12.12 2.47
N ILE A 231 92.66 -11.83 3.43
CA ILE A 231 92.30 -11.72 4.84
C ILE A 231 91.21 -10.66 5.04
N ALA A 232 91.37 -9.47 4.46
CA ALA A 232 90.37 -8.41 4.59
C ALA A 232 89.01 -8.83 4.02
N LYS A 233 88.97 -9.50 2.87
CA LYS A 233 87.74 -10.03 2.26
C LYS A 233 87.03 -11.04 3.16
N VAL A 234 87.78 -11.93 3.83
CA VAL A 234 87.22 -12.88 4.79
C VAL A 234 86.51 -12.14 5.94
N PHE A 235 87.04 -10.99 6.36
CA PHE A 235 86.42 -10.12 7.37
C PHE A 235 85.37 -9.16 6.80
N GLY A 236 84.95 -9.30 5.54
CA GLY A 236 83.94 -8.44 4.91
C GLY A 236 84.41 -7.00 4.65
N VAL A 237 85.73 -6.81 4.52
CA VAL A 237 86.38 -5.52 4.24
C VAL A 237 87.06 -5.58 2.89
N ASP A 238 86.74 -4.63 2.01
CA ASP A 238 87.44 -4.50 0.73
C ASP A 238 88.60 -3.51 0.89
N LEU A 239 89.83 -3.99 0.67
CA LEU A 239 91.02 -3.15 0.58
C LEU A 239 91.21 -2.69 -0.87
N ASP A 240 91.07 -1.38 -1.10
CA ASP A 240 91.13 -0.80 -2.45
C ASP A 240 92.42 -1.12 -3.23
N ARG A 241 93.54 -1.35 -2.54
CA ARG A 241 94.85 -1.62 -3.16
C ARG A 241 95.71 -2.56 -2.31
N ALA A 242 96.34 -3.54 -2.96
CA ALA A 242 97.39 -4.35 -2.35
C ALA A 242 98.67 -3.53 -2.11
N MET A 243 99.44 -3.87 -1.08
CA MET A 243 100.79 -3.34 -0.90
C MET A 243 101.75 -3.99 -1.89
N SER A 244 102.47 -3.19 -2.66
CA SER A 244 103.50 -3.70 -3.58
C SER A 244 104.70 -4.22 -2.78
N ARG A 245 105.45 -5.17 -3.36
CA ARG A 245 106.68 -5.72 -2.76
C ARG A 245 107.63 -4.64 -2.23
N ARG A 246 107.87 -3.58 -3.02
CA ARG A 246 108.72 -2.44 -2.63
C ARG A 246 108.19 -1.74 -1.39
N THR A 247 106.87 -1.61 -1.25
CA THR A 247 106.24 -0.95 -0.11
C THR A 247 106.29 -1.81 1.14
N VAL A 248 106.08 -3.12 1.00
CA VAL A 248 106.23 -4.09 2.09
C VAL A 248 107.68 -4.08 2.59
N ARG A 249 108.65 -4.19 1.68
CA ARG A 249 110.09 -4.13 2.01
C ARG A 249 110.45 -2.84 2.75
N ARG A 250 109.95 -1.70 2.28
CA ARG A 250 110.15 -0.40 2.95
C ARG A 250 109.53 -0.38 4.35
N ALA A 251 108.31 -0.90 4.53
CA ALA A 251 107.67 -0.97 5.83
C ALA A 251 108.42 -1.86 6.84
N VAL A 252 109.04 -2.95 6.36
CA VAL A 252 109.92 -3.81 7.17
C VAL A 252 111.19 -3.08 7.57
N LEU A 253 111.87 -2.44 6.61
CA LEU A 253 113.08 -1.65 6.89
C LEU A 253 112.81 -0.50 7.87
N GLU A 254 111.74 0.27 7.65
CA GLU A 254 111.30 1.33 8.57
C GLU A 254 111.04 0.76 9.98
N GLY A 255 110.45 -0.44 10.07
CA GLY A 255 110.23 -1.11 11.35
C GLY A 255 111.51 -1.55 12.06
N LEU A 256 112.50 -2.08 11.32
CA LEU A 256 113.80 -2.48 11.86
C LEU A 256 114.61 -1.28 12.36
N VAL A 257 114.62 -0.19 11.60
CA VAL A 257 115.27 1.07 12.02
C VAL A 257 114.58 1.59 13.28
N ALA A 258 113.25 1.61 13.31
CA ALA A 258 112.52 2.04 14.50
C ALA A 258 112.84 1.18 15.72
N SER A 259 112.98 -0.15 15.58
CA SER A 259 113.38 -1.02 16.70
C SER A 259 114.81 -0.76 17.18
N GLN A 260 115.74 -0.48 16.28
CA GLN A 260 117.13 -0.15 16.65
C GLN A 260 117.20 1.20 17.39
N VAL A 261 116.46 2.21 16.91
CA VAL A 261 116.35 3.50 17.59
C VAL A 261 115.74 3.35 18.97
N GLN A 262 114.66 2.56 19.09
CA GLN A 262 114.02 2.28 20.37
C GLN A 262 114.96 1.59 21.35
N LEU A 263 115.68 0.54 20.91
CA LEU A 263 116.68 -0.15 21.71
C LEU A 263 117.79 0.81 22.18
N GLY A 264 118.26 1.71 21.30
CA GLY A 264 119.25 2.73 21.66
C GLY A 264 118.76 3.70 22.73
N VAL A 265 117.50 4.12 22.66
CA VAL A 265 116.88 4.95 23.71
C VAL A 265 116.76 4.20 25.03
N GLU A 266 116.38 2.92 24.98
CA GLU A 266 116.29 2.07 26.17
C GLU A 266 117.66 1.87 26.82
N LEU A 267 118.68 1.52 26.04
CA LEU A 267 120.06 1.40 26.52
C LEU A 267 120.60 2.71 27.11
N LYS A 268 120.30 3.85 26.48
CA LYS A 268 120.66 5.17 27.02
C LYS A 268 120.03 5.41 28.40
N ARG A 269 118.74 5.10 28.55
CA ARG A 269 118.03 5.21 29.85
C ARG A 269 118.62 4.30 30.91
N TYR A 270 119.08 3.10 30.55
CA TYR A 270 119.74 2.19 31.49
C TYR A 270 121.12 2.67 31.96
N HIS A 271 121.81 3.53 31.21
CA HIS A 271 123.10 4.11 31.64
C HIS A 271 122.96 5.39 32.47
N GLU A 272 121.79 6.02 32.47
CA GLU A 272 121.49 7.22 33.25
C GLU A 272 120.88 6.89 34.64
N GLN A 273 120.76 5.60 34.97
CA GLN A 273 120.37 5.07 36.29
C GLN A 273 121.59 4.48 37.01
#